data_AF-A0A5D0QVK2-F1
#
_entry.id   AF-A0A5D0QVK2-F1
#
_cell.length_a   1.000
_cell.length_b   1.000
_cell.length_c   1.000
_cell.angle_alpha   90.00
_cell.angle_beta   90.00
_cell.angle_gamma   90.00
#
_symmetry.space_group_name_H-M   'P 1'
#
loop_
_entity.id
_entity.type
_entity.pdbx_description
1 polymer ?
#
loop_
_entity_poly.entity_id
_entity_poly.type
_entity_poly.pdbx_seq_one_letter_code
_entity_poly.pdbx_strand_id
1 'polypeptide(L)' 'MNASTFDKFFENDNGIVSNVNSQLHLNEIEMIIYNKINKNNWRLEQEKIPLEYVKMPMNSQR' A
#
# COMPACT_ATOMS: atom_id res chain seq x y z
N MET A 1 -3.17 -2.86 2.85
CA MET A 1 -1.86 -3.37 2.37
C MET A 1 -1.01 -3.67 3.58
N ASN A 2 -0.27 -4.78 3.56
CA ASN A 2 0.46 -5.27 4.72
C ASN A 2 1.96 -5.09 4.43
N ALA A 3 2.80 -4.99 5.47
CA ALA A 3 4.24 -4.77 5.30
C ALA A 3 4.90 -5.83 4.40
N SER A 4 4.52 -7.10 4.58
CA SER A 4 5.02 -8.21 3.76
C SER A 4 4.75 -8.04 2.26
N THR A 5 3.55 -7.54 1.89
CA THR A 5 3.23 -7.25 0.49
C THR A 5 4.09 -6.12 -0.05
N PHE A 6 4.25 -5.05 0.73
CA PHE A 6 5.05 -3.90 0.32
C PHE A 6 6.52 -4.28 0.12
N ASP A 7 7.15 -4.88 1.13
CA ASP A 7 8.57 -5.24 1.09
C ASP A 7 8.88 -6.25 -0.04
N LYS A 8 7.88 -7.04 -0.48
CA LYS A 8 8.02 -8.02 -1.55
C LYS A 8 7.96 -7.42 -2.96
N PHE A 9 7.14 -6.39 -3.17
CA PHE A 9 6.86 -5.83 -4.50
C PHE A 9 7.40 -4.42 -4.69
N PHE A 10 8.01 -3.83 -3.67
CA PHE A 10 8.61 -2.51 -3.76
C PHE A 10 9.91 -2.54 -4.58
N GLU A 11 9.99 -1.70 -5.60
CA GLU A 11 11.11 -1.64 -6.55
C GLU A 11 12.03 -0.42 -6.34
N ASN A 12 12.04 0.17 -5.13
CA ASN A 12 12.75 1.42 -4.83
C ASN A 12 12.20 2.66 -5.56
N ASP A 13 10.91 2.62 -5.92
CA ASP A 13 10.23 3.71 -6.60
C ASP A 13 9.84 4.85 -5.65
N ASN A 14 10.02 6.07 -6.13
CA ASN A 14 9.61 7.27 -5.42
C ASN A 14 8.23 7.75 -5.88
N GLY A 15 7.48 8.31 -4.94
CA GLY A 15 6.19 8.93 -5.18
C GLY A 15 6.29 10.41 -5.56
N ILE A 16 5.11 11.02 -5.68
CA ILE A 16 4.95 12.46 -5.81
C ILE A 16 4.62 13.00 -4.41
N VAL A 17 5.25 14.11 -4.03
CA VAL A 17 4.98 14.77 -2.75
C VAL A 17 3.49 15.09 -2.66
N SER A 18 2.83 14.52 -1.65
CA SER A 18 1.41 14.76 -1.39
C SER A 18 1.24 16.00 -0.52
N ASN A 19 0.38 16.92 -0.95
CA ASN A 19 -0.08 18.05 -0.13
C ASN A 19 -1.41 17.75 0.60
N VAL A 20 -1.86 16.49 0.55
CA VAL A 20 -3.14 16.08 1.14
C VAL A 20 -2.98 15.95 2.66
N ASN A 21 -3.66 16.82 3.39
CA ASN A 21 -3.75 16.78 4.84
C ASN A 21 -5.17 16.37 5.25
N SER A 22 -5.46 15.08 5.10
CA SER A 22 -6.74 14.47 5.47
C SER A 22 -6.57 13.58 6.68
N GLN A 23 -7.62 13.49 7.51
CA GLN A 23 -7.64 12.56 8.63
C GLN A 23 -7.56 11.12 8.12
N LEU A 24 -6.61 10.36 8.66
CA LEU A 24 -6.36 8.97 8.28
C LEU A 24 -7.10 8.04 9.25
N HIS A 25 -7.94 7.16 8.72
CA HIS A 25 -8.64 6.12 9.48
C HIS A 25 -7.86 4.81 9.45
N LEU A 26 -6.60 4.85 9.88
CA LEU A 26 -5.68 3.71 9.86
C LEU A 26 -5.62 3.07 11.25
N ASN A 27 -5.53 1.74 11.29
CA ASN A 27 -5.17 1.04 12.52
C ASN A 27 -3.65 1.16 12.81
N GLU A 28 -3.18 0.71 13.96
CA GLU A 28 -1.78 0.86 14.38
C GLU A 28 -0.78 0.27 13.37
N ILE A 29 -1.08 -0.92 12.82
CA ILE A 29 -0.22 -1.61 11.85
C ILE A 29 -0.16 -0.82 10.53
N GLU A 30 -1.32 -0.35 10.06
CA GLU A 30 -1.44 0.48 8.87
C GLU A 30 -0.75 1.84 9.04
N MET A 31 -0.79 2.40 10.25
CA MET A 31 -0.17 3.68 10.55
C MET A 31 1.36 3.58 10.49
N ILE A 32 1.93 2.47 10.99
CA ILE A 32 3.37 2.21 10.93
C ILE A 32 3.86 2.13 9.48
N ILE A 33 3.18 1.34 8.63
CA ILE A 33 3.57 1.20 7.23
C ILE A 33 3.36 2.50 6.45
N TYR A 34 2.25 3.22 6.69
CA TYR A 34 2.02 4.52 6.07
C TYR A 34 3.14 5.51 6.41
N ASN A 35 3.53 5.62 7.68
CA ASN A 35 4.59 6.53 8.11
C ASN A 35 5.94 6.17 7.48
N LYS A 36 6.28 4.87 7.37
CA LYS A 36 7.48 4.39 6.66
C LYS A 36 7.46 4.83 5.20
N ILE A 37 6.36 4.61 4.48
CA ILE A 37 6.24 4.94 3.06
C ILE A 37 6.27 6.45 2.84
N ASN A 38 5.49 7.19 3.62
CA ASN A 38 5.35 8.64 3.49
C ASN A 38 6.67 9.38 3.80
N LYS A 39 7.38 8.97 4.86
CA LYS A 39 8.67 9.59 5.23
C LYS A 39 9.73 9.44 4.15
N ASN A 40 9.74 8.30 3.45
CA ASN A 40 10.70 8.04 2.38
C ASN A 40 10.20 8.45 1.00
N ASN A 41 8.99 9.01 0.91
CA ASN A 41 8.31 9.29 -0.35
C ASN A 41 8.32 8.07 -1.29
N TRP A 42 8.00 6.88 -0.76
CA TRP A 42 7.98 5.65 -1.55
C TRP A 42 6.63 5.42 -2.21
N ARG A 43 6.65 4.78 -3.38
CA ARG A 43 5.46 4.42 -4.14
C ARG A 43 5.48 2.95 -4.50
N LEU A 44 4.34 2.30 -4.35
CA LEU A 44 4.10 0.96 -4.89
C LEU A 44 2.88 1.06 -5.81
N GLU A 45 3.06 0.73 -7.09
CA GLU A 45 1.97 0.70 -8.05
C GLU A 45 1.27 -0.66 -8.03
N GLN A 46 -0.04 -0.67 -8.22
CA GLN A 46 -0.83 -1.91 -8.19
C GLN A 46 -0.37 -2.92 -9.25
N GLU A 47 0.10 -2.45 -10.40
CA GLU A 47 0.62 -3.28 -11.50
C GLU A 47 1.87 -4.09 -11.11
N LYS A 48 2.58 -3.69 -10.05
CA LYS A 48 3.75 -4.41 -9.51
C LYS A 48 3.36 -5.62 -8.66
N ILE A 49 2.08 -5.74 -8.29
CA ILE A 49 1.56 -6.85 -7.48
C ILE A 49 0.92 -7.87 -8.42
N PRO A 50 1.46 -9.10 -8.56
CA PRO A 50 0.87 -10.14 -9.40
C PRO A 50 -0.54 -10.50 -8.94
N LEU A 51 -1.42 -10.78 -9.89
CA LEU A 51 -2.84 -11.09 -9.65
C LEU A 51 -3.04 -12.29 -8.69
N GLU A 52 -2.10 -13.22 -8.65
CA GLU A 52 -2.15 -14.38 -7.74
C GLU A 52 -2.13 -13.97 -6.27
N TYR A 53 -1.54 -12.82 -5.95
CA TYR A 53 -1.50 -12.25 -4.60
C TYR A 53 -2.75 -11.42 -4.27
N VAL A 54 -3.55 -11.09 -5.28
CA VAL A 54 -4.79 -10.31 -5.16
C VAL A 54 -6.02 -11.20 -5.02
N LYS A 55 -5.86 -12.54 -5.06
CA LYS A 55 -6.96 -13.52 -5.00
C LYS A 55 -7.83 -13.34 -3.74
N MET A 56 -8.89 -12.54 -3.86
CA MET A 56 -10.15 -12.73 -3.15
C MET A 56 -11.05 -13.61 -4.03
N PRO A 57 -11.77 -14.59 -3.45
CA PRO A 57 -12.86 -15.21 -4.17
C PRO A 57 -13.93 -14.12 -4.43
N MET A 58 -14.13 -13.77 -5.70
CA MET A 58 -15.29 -12.99 -6.14
C MET A 58 -16.56 -13.87 -6.07
N ASN A 59 -16.88 -14.42 -4.90
CA ASN A 59 -18.10 -15.18 -4.68
C ASN A 59 -18.91 -14.57 -3.55
N SER A 60 -20.16 -14.24 -3.90
CA SER A 60 -21.29 -13.84 -3.06
C SER A 60 -21.43 -12.36 -2.74
N GLN A 61 -21.88 -11.60 -3.74
CA GLN A 61 -23.07 -10.72 -3.60
C GLN A 61 -23.53 -10.30 -5.01
N ARG A 62 -24.31 -11.17 -5.64
CA ARG A 62 -25.36 -10.79 -6.59
C ARG A 62 -26.69 -10.98 -5.87
#